data_AF-A0A530GGW7-F1
#
_entry.id   AF-A0A530GGW7-F1
#
_cell.length_a   1.000
_cell.length_b   1.000
_cell.length_c   1.000
_cell.angle_alpha   90.00
_cell.angle_beta   90.00
_cell.angle_gamma   90.00
#
_symmetry.space_group_name_H-M   'P 1'
#
loop_
_entity.id
_entity.type
_entity.pdbx_description
1 polymer ?
#
loop_
_entity_poly.entity_id
_entity_poly.type
_entity_poly.pdbx_seq_one_letter_code
_entity_poly.pdbx_strand_id
1 'polypeptide(L)'
;VDRWYLDHLETISEQALAEPIAFTFTDGDKGCMTRQEMLTHVVLHGGYHRGEVGRMLAGIAVSPPWDTYAVHLHRVEPARRLQVEI
;
A
#
# COMPACT_ATOMS: atom_id res chain seq x y z
N VAL A 1 -4.23 -2.21 -10.49
CA VAL A 1 -5.37 -2.01 -9.57
C VAL A 1 -6.57 -1.75 -10.44
N ASP A 2 -7.70 -2.41 -10.20
CA ASP A 2 -8.89 -2.25 -11.03
C ASP A 2 -9.66 -0.97 -10.67
N ARG A 3 -10.66 -0.63 -11.50
CA ARG A 3 -11.44 0.60 -11.31
C ARG A 3 -12.33 0.54 -10.07
N TRP A 4 -12.90 -0.62 -9.78
CA TRP A 4 -13.77 -0.84 -8.63
C TRP A 4 -13.05 -0.52 -7.30
N TYR A 5 -11.81 -0.99 -7.14
CA TYR A 5 -11.04 -0.75 -5.93
C TYR A 5 -10.71 0.74 -5.74
N LEU A 6 -10.40 1.44 -6.83
CA LEU A 6 -10.16 2.89 -6.79
C LEU A 6 -11.43 3.65 -6.43
N ASP A 7 -12.57 3.33 -7.06
CA ASP A 7 -13.87 3.92 -6.74
C ASP A 7 -14.27 3.69 -5.27
N HIS A 8 -13.98 2.50 -4.75
CA HIS A 8 -14.22 2.18 -3.35
C HIS A 8 -13.38 3.04 -2.41
N LEU A 9 -12.08 3.19 -2.69
CA LEU A 9 -11.19 4.04 -1.89
C LEU A 9 -11.54 5.53 -1.95
N GLU A 10 -12.03 6.00 -3.10
CA GLU A 10 -12.45 7.40 -3.28
C GLU A 10 -13.73 7.74 -2.51
N THR A 11 -14.57 6.76 -2.21
CA THR A 11 -15.94 6.98 -1.68
C THR A 11 -16.15 6.49 -0.24
N ILE A 12 -15.24 5.70 0.31
CA ILE A 12 -15.38 5.13 1.66
C ILE A 12 -15.33 6.21 2.74
N SER A 13 -16.29 6.19 3.67
CA SER A 13 -16.33 7.13 4.80
C SER A 13 -15.38 6.72 5.93
N GLU A 14 -14.99 7.67 6.78
CA GLU A 14 -14.20 7.40 7.98
C GLU A 14 -14.88 6.42 8.93
N GLN A 15 -16.21 6.50 9.06
CA GLN A 15 -16.97 5.57 9.89
C GLN A 15 -16.92 4.15 9.33
N ALA A 16 -16.99 3.99 8.01
CA ALA A 16 -16.83 2.69 7.37
C ALA A 16 -15.38 2.19 7.51
N LEU A 17 -14.38 3.06 7.37
CA LEU A 17 -12.99 2.72 7.58
C LEU A 17 -12.72 2.17 8.98
N ALA A 18 -13.38 2.72 10.00
CA ALA A 18 -13.29 2.30 11.39
C ALA A 18 -14.12 1.05 11.75
N GLU A 19 -14.95 0.54 10.82
CA GLU A 19 -15.79 -0.65 11.06
C GLU A 19 -14.92 -1.90 11.27
N PRO A 20 -15.00 -2.59 12.43
CA PRO A 20 -14.30 -3.85 12.65
C PRO A 20 -14.97 -4.99 11.88
N ILE A 21 -14.16 -5.73 11.11
CA ILE A 21 -14.60 -6.87 10.31
C ILE A 21 -13.96 -8.13 10.89
N ALA A 22 -14.79 -9.04 11.38
CA ALA A 22 -14.38 -10.37 11.78
C ALA A 22 -14.28 -11.30 10.57
N PHE A 23 -13.24 -12.13 10.52
CA PHE A 23 -13.01 -13.10 9.45
C PHE A 23 -12.27 -14.33 9.97
N THR A 24 -12.14 -15.34 9.12
CA THR A 24 -11.37 -16.56 9.40
C THR A 24 -10.24 -16.66 8.38
N PHE A 25 -9.02 -16.85 8.87
CA PHE A 25 -7.85 -17.08 8.03
C PHE A 25 -7.95 -18.43 7.32
N THR A 26 -7.14 -18.63 6.28
CA THR A 26 -7.12 -19.87 5.51
C THR A 26 -6.64 -21.09 6.31
N ASP A 27 -5.94 -20.87 7.42
CA ASP A 27 -5.52 -21.89 8.37
C ASP A 27 -6.58 -22.20 9.44
N GLY A 28 -7.73 -21.50 9.39
CA GLY A 28 -8.85 -21.68 10.31
C GLY A 28 -8.82 -20.77 11.55
N ASP A 29 -7.76 -19.97 11.76
CA ASP A 29 -7.70 -19.06 12.91
C ASP A 29 -8.61 -17.84 12.73
N LYS A 30 -8.96 -17.17 13.84
CA LYS A 30 -9.86 -16.02 13.85
C LYS A 30 -9.09 -14.72 13.71
N GLY A 31 -9.54 -13.87 12.79
CA GLY A 31 -9.05 -12.50 12.61
C GLY A 31 -10.15 -11.48 12.87
N CYS A 32 -9.73 -10.28 13.29
CA CYS A 32 -10.59 -9.10 13.32
C CYS A 32 -9.72 -7.88 12.97
N MET A 33 -10.13 -7.12 11.98
CA MET A 33 -9.45 -5.91 11.55
C MET A 33 -10.49 -4.89 11.09
N THR A 34 -10.23 -3.62 11.35
CA THR A 34 -10.95 -2.53 10.70
C THR A 34 -10.67 -2.53 9.20
N ARG A 35 -11.56 -1.95 8.40
CA ARG A 35 -11.31 -1.78 6.96
C ARG A 35 -10.03 -1.00 6.70
N GLN A 36 -9.74 0.03 7.50
CA GLN A 36 -8.49 0.77 7.41
C GLN A 36 -7.26 -0.11 7.65
N GLU A 37 -7.29 -0.97 8.67
CA GLU A 37 -6.21 -1.92 8.93
C GLU A 37 -6.05 -2.92 7.77
N MET A 38 -7.15 -3.40 7.19
CA MET A 38 -7.11 -4.29 6.02
C MET A 38 -6.46 -3.61 4.81
N LEU A 39 -6.85 -2.37 4.50
CA LEU A 39 -6.26 -1.59 3.41
C LEU A 39 -4.77 -1.31 3.66
N THR A 40 -4.41 -0.97 4.90
CA THR A 40 -3.02 -0.78 5.32
C THR A 40 -2.22 -2.07 5.13
N HIS A 41 -2.77 -3.22 5.53
CA HIS A 41 -2.16 -4.53 5.32
C HIS A 41 -1.90 -4.80 3.84
N VAL A 42 -2.86 -4.52 2.95
CA VAL A 42 -2.68 -4.68 1.49
C VAL A 42 -1.49 -3.85 0.97
N VAL A 43 -1.36 -2.59 1.41
CA VAL A 43 -0.24 -1.72 1.02
C VAL A 43 1.09 -2.28 1.51
N LEU A 44 1.17 -2.65 2.80
CA LEU A 44 2.40 -3.18 3.41
C LEU A 44 2.81 -4.51 2.79
N HIS A 45 1.86 -5.43 2.62
CA HIS A 45 2.08 -6.74 2.00
C HIS A 45 2.55 -6.58 0.54
N GLY A 46 1.94 -5.67 -0.22
CA GLY A 46 2.37 -5.35 -1.58
C GLY A 46 3.79 -4.77 -1.62
N GLY A 47 4.16 -3.90 -0.67
CA GLY A 47 5.51 -3.36 -0.55
C GLY A 47 6.55 -4.44 -0.22
N TYR A 48 6.22 -5.37 0.69
CA TYR A 48 7.09 -6.50 1.04
C TYR A 48 7.43 -7.35 -0.19
N HIS A 49 6.41 -7.79 -0.94
CA HIS A 49 6.63 -8.62 -2.14
C HIS A 49 7.39 -7.87 -3.24
N ARG A 50 7.12 -6.58 -3.44
CA ARG A 50 7.91 -5.76 -4.38
C ARG A 50 9.39 -5.69 -3.97
N GLY A 51 9.67 -5.58 -2.68
CA GLY A 51 11.03 -5.65 -2.15
C GLY A 51 11.74 -6.96 -2.50
N GLU A 52 11.06 -8.10 -2.30
CA GLU A 52 11.59 -9.42 -2.67
C GLU A 52 11.84 -9.52 -4.19
N VAL A 53 10.92 -9.03 -5.02
CA VAL A 53 11.10 -8.99 -6.48
C VAL A 53 12.29 -8.08 -6.85
N GLY A 54 12.42 -6.92 -6.23
CA GLY A 54 13.56 -6.01 -6.43
C GLY A 54 14.88 -6.69 -6.12
N ARG A 55 14.94 -7.49 -5.04
CA ARG A 55 16.12 -8.31 -4.70
C ARG A 55 16.41 -9.36 -5.75
N MET A 56 15.39 -10.04 -6.29
CA MET A 56 15.56 -11.01 -7.37
C MET A 56 16.08 -10.37 -8.66
N LEU A 57 15.56 -9.20 -9.06
CA LEU A 57 16.02 -8.45 -10.23
C LEU A 57 17.49 -8.05 -10.09
N ALA A 58 17.88 -7.53 -8.93
CA ALA A 58 19.27 -7.17 -8.65
C ALA A 58 20.20 -8.39 -8.77
N GLY A 59 19.74 -9.58 -8.33
CA GLY A 59 20.48 -10.83 -8.43
C GLY A 59 20.79 -11.29 -9.86
N ILE A 60 20.03 -10.81 -10.86
CA ILE A 60 20.27 -11.08 -12.29
C ILE A 60 20.81 -9.84 -13.03
N ALA A 61 21.41 -8.90 -12.30
CA ALA A 61 21.96 -7.64 -12.83
C ALA A 61 20.94 -6.75 -13.57
N VAL A 62 19.65 -6.89 -13.26
CA VAL A 62 18.61 -5.95 -13.70
C VAL A 62 18.41 -4.90 -12.62
N SER A 63 18.51 -3.62 -12.97
CA SER A 63 18.25 -2.53 -12.02
C SER A 63 16.80 -2.59 -11.53
N PRO A 64 16.56 -2.63 -10.21
CA PRO A 64 15.22 -2.63 -9.67
C PRO A 64 14.51 -1.28 -9.98
N PRO A 65 13.18 -1.30 -10.12
CA PRO A 65 12.41 -0.09 -10.38
C PRO A 65 12.43 0.88 -9.19
N TRP A 66 12.29 2.18 -9.46
CA TRP A 66 12.11 3.22 -8.45
C TRP A 66 10.64 3.30 -8.01
N ASP A 67 10.14 2.28 -7.31
CA ASP A 67 8.72 2.10 -7.02
C ASP A 67 8.33 2.35 -5.56
N THR A 68 9.20 3.00 -4.78
CA THR A 68 8.94 3.30 -3.37
C THR A 68 7.91 4.42 -3.18
N TYR A 69 7.30 4.48 -1.98
CA TYR A 69 6.39 5.56 -1.62
C TYR A 69 7.02 6.95 -1.79
N ALA A 70 8.29 7.12 -1.42
CA ALA A 70 9.00 8.37 -1.60
C ALA A 70 9.07 8.79 -3.08
N VAL A 71 9.29 7.85 -4.00
CA VAL A 71 9.30 8.17 -5.44
C VAL A 71 7.89 8.53 -5.92
N HIS A 72 6.87 7.75 -5.53
CA HIS A 72 5.48 8.03 -5.88
C HIS A 72 5.04 9.42 -5.39
N LEU A 73 5.22 9.70 -4.09
CA LEU A 73 4.81 10.94 -3.44
C LEU A 73 5.36 12.16 -4.17
N HIS A 74 6.66 12.18 -4.46
CA HIS A 74 7.26 13.33 -5.14
C HIS A 74 7.01 13.37 -6.66
N ARG A 75 6.44 12.32 -7.25
CA ARG A 75 5.96 12.33 -8.63
C ARG A 75 4.56 12.95 -8.70
N VAL A 76 3.69 12.64 -7.75
CA VAL A 76 2.30 13.15 -7.71
C VAL A 76 2.20 14.51 -7.01
N GLU A 77 3.10 14.80 -6.06
CA GLU A 77 3.25 16.07 -5.36
C GLU A 77 4.68 16.63 -5.52
N PRO A 78 5.10 17.08 -6.72
CA PRO A 78 6.47 17.55 -6.96
C PRO A 78 6.90 18.72 -6.05
N ALA A 79 5.94 19.57 -5.65
CA ALA A 79 6.18 20.70 -4.76
C ALA A 79 6.76 20.29 -3.40
N ARG A 80 6.52 19.06 -2.92
CA ARG A 80 7.11 18.54 -1.67
C ARG A 80 8.63 18.38 -1.72
N ARG A 81 9.26 18.49 -2.90
CA ARG A 81 10.73 18.54 -3.02
C ARG A 81 11.32 19.90 -2.66
N LEU A 82 10.50 20.96 -2.66
CA LEU A 82 10.94 22.29 -2.32
C LEU A 82 11.14 22.34 -0.81
N GLN A 83 12.40 22.39 -0.37
CA GLN A 83 12.73 22.72 1.00
C GLN A 83 12.48 24.22 1.15
N VAL A 84 11.52 24.61 2.00
CA VAL A 84 11.36 26.01 2.38
C VAL A 84 12.51 26.32 3.32
N GLU A 85 13.45 27.15 2.89
CA GLU A 85 14.42 27.77 3.81
C GLU A 85 13.63 28.57 4.85
N ILE A 86 13.76 28.20 6.12
CA ILE A 86 13.29 28.99 7.28
C ILE A 86 14.45 29.89 7.72
#